data_AF-A0A2A2QMR7-F1
#
_entry.id   AF-A0A2A2QMR7-F1
#
_cell.length_a   1.000
_cell.length_b   1.000
_cell.length_c   1.000
_cell.angle_alpha   90.00
_cell.angle_beta   90.00
_cell.angle_gamma   90.00
#
_symmetry.space_group_name_H-M   'P 1'
#
loop_
_entity.id
_entity.type
_entity.pdbx_description
1 polymer ?
#
loop_
_entity_poly.entity_id
_entity_poly.type
_entity_poly.pdbx_seq_one_letter_code
_entity_poly.pdbx_strand_id
1 'polypeptide(L)'
;MLDELENKNPEFAFSQYLARNQNSGAGGLGRFDEWLARDPAAATNWYEKQLASDVFDKTLDGKSPAKVPFESAYIMSLINSDPAAAEQIMNNLPPDLRGRFGDYVDVVPKEKRQSLVDLLRKTMPTEEYVALLRETSVFEYNFRGEYDSDPDSAKRILDSFAVSPAERTALLADQFSEFAEYRAMRVSGGGDPRRNEFDENRKWVQAVDPSSADRATGVALQTFLKKLNDPESYDFVEKTALDYLDSGAGDELLIPLIEGTANGSNTFPKDRARGLANKITDVTLRNQLLEKLN
;
A
#
# COMPACT_ATOMS: atom_id res chain seq x y z
N MET A 1 -10.67 0.02 -33.61
CA MET A 1 -10.51 1.20 -34.50
C MET A 1 -9.64 2.27 -33.85
N LEU A 2 -9.88 2.70 -32.61
CA LEU A 2 -8.97 3.63 -31.93
C LEU A 2 -7.57 3.03 -31.70
N ASP A 3 -7.48 1.76 -31.30
CA ASP A 3 -6.20 1.07 -31.09
C ASP A 3 -5.31 1.02 -32.35
N GLU A 4 -5.90 0.93 -33.55
CA GLU A 4 -5.14 1.02 -34.80
C GLU A 4 -4.65 2.45 -35.09
N LEU A 5 -5.40 3.45 -34.63
CA LEU A 5 -5.08 4.86 -34.80
C LEU A 5 -4.02 5.34 -33.80
N GLU A 6 -3.87 4.71 -32.63
CA GLU A 6 -2.76 5.01 -31.70
C GLU A 6 -1.38 4.91 -32.37
N ASN A 7 -1.26 4.08 -33.42
CA ASN A 7 -0.03 3.93 -34.19
C ASN A 7 0.02 4.81 -35.45
N LYS A 8 -1.13 5.11 -36.07
CA LYS A 8 -1.20 5.80 -37.38
C LYS A 8 -1.45 7.31 -37.24
N ASN A 9 -2.25 7.70 -36.26
CA ASN A 9 -2.61 9.08 -35.94
C ASN A 9 -2.88 9.20 -34.42
N PRO A 10 -1.82 9.17 -33.60
CA PRO A 10 -1.94 9.14 -32.14
C PRO A 10 -2.68 10.37 -31.60
N GLU A 11 -2.37 11.58 -32.08
CA GLU A 11 -3.05 12.80 -31.63
C GLU A 11 -4.57 12.70 -31.76
N PHE A 12 -5.07 12.18 -32.89
CA PHE A 12 -6.50 11.99 -33.09
C PHE A 12 -7.04 10.90 -32.14
N ALA A 13 -6.35 9.75 -32.03
CA ALA A 13 -6.79 8.66 -31.17
C ALA A 13 -6.92 9.08 -29.69
N PHE A 14 -5.89 9.73 -29.13
CA PHE A 14 -5.88 10.18 -27.74
C PHE A 14 -6.86 11.32 -27.47
N SER A 15 -7.11 12.18 -28.46
CA SER A 15 -8.21 13.18 -28.37
C SER A 15 -9.58 12.50 -28.27
N GLN A 16 -9.79 11.35 -28.92
CA GLN A 16 -11.03 10.57 -28.79
C GLN A 16 -11.13 9.87 -27.42
N TYR A 17 -10.03 9.33 -26.89
CA TYR A 17 -10.00 8.77 -25.53
C TYR A 17 -10.33 9.85 -24.48
N LEU A 18 -9.75 11.04 -24.62
CA LEU A 18 -10.05 12.19 -23.76
C LEU A 18 -11.53 12.59 -23.83
N ALA A 19 -12.10 12.72 -25.03
CA ALA A 19 -13.51 13.02 -25.19
C ALA A 19 -14.44 11.96 -24.57
N ARG A 20 -14.07 10.67 -24.66
CA ARG A 20 -14.80 9.58 -23.98
C ARG A 20 -14.72 9.71 -22.46
N ASN A 21 -13.53 9.97 -21.94
CA ASN A 21 -13.29 10.15 -20.52
C ASN A 21 -14.15 11.25 -19.89
N GLN A 22 -14.32 12.34 -20.62
CA GLN A 22 -15.18 13.45 -20.20
C GLN A 22 -16.67 13.11 -20.19
N ASN A 23 -17.12 12.23 -21.08
CA ASN A 23 -18.56 12.00 -21.30
C ASN A 23 -19.10 10.82 -20.48
N SER A 24 -18.28 9.82 -20.16
CA SER A 24 -18.72 8.62 -19.46
C SER A 24 -17.96 8.30 -18.18
N GLY A 25 -16.87 9.02 -17.87
CA GLY A 25 -16.02 8.74 -16.69
C GLY A 25 -15.33 7.37 -16.71
N ALA A 26 -15.46 6.62 -17.82
CA ALA A 26 -15.04 5.22 -17.96
C ALA A 26 -14.04 5.02 -19.11
N GLY A 27 -13.32 6.07 -19.51
CA GLY A 27 -12.29 5.98 -20.55
C GLY A 27 -10.94 5.57 -19.97
N GLY A 28 -10.29 4.57 -20.53
CA GLY A 28 -8.86 4.37 -20.27
C GLY A 28 -8.02 5.51 -20.87
N LEU A 29 -6.74 5.56 -20.53
CA LEU A 29 -5.75 6.41 -21.20
C LEU A 29 -5.41 5.95 -22.64
N GLY A 30 -5.99 4.85 -23.12
CA GLY A 30 -5.44 4.13 -24.28
C GLY A 30 -4.01 3.67 -23.95
N ARG A 31 -3.15 3.58 -24.96
CA ARG A 31 -1.71 3.26 -24.82
C ARG A 31 -0.85 4.53 -24.80
N PHE A 32 -1.24 5.53 -24.00
CA PHE A 32 -0.57 6.84 -23.98
C PHE A 32 0.87 6.75 -23.45
N ASP A 33 1.10 5.88 -22.47
CA ASP A 33 2.41 5.48 -21.99
C ASP A 33 3.33 4.95 -23.11
N GLU A 34 2.78 4.17 -24.03
CA GLU A 34 3.54 3.67 -25.18
C GLU A 34 3.83 4.76 -26.21
N TRP A 35 2.91 5.71 -26.40
CA TRP A 35 3.19 6.85 -27.26
C TRP A 35 4.28 7.74 -26.65
N LEU A 36 4.22 8.01 -25.34
CA LEU A 36 5.29 8.70 -24.61
C LEU A 36 6.63 7.99 -24.75
N ALA A 37 6.67 6.65 -24.72
CA ALA A 37 7.90 5.89 -24.93
C ALA A 37 8.42 5.94 -26.38
N ARG A 38 7.51 5.93 -27.36
CA ARG A 38 7.85 5.91 -28.79
C ARG A 38 8.26 7.28 -29.34
N ASP A 39 7.53 8.34 -28.98
CA ASP A 39 7.76 9.71 -29.43
C ASP A 39 7.45 10.70 -28.30
N PRO A 40 8.38 10.84 -27.33
CA PRO A 40 8.17 11.68 -26.15
C PRO A 40 7.85 13.13 -26.51
N ALA A 41 8.52 13.69 -27.52
CA ALA A 41 8.35 15.09 -27.90
C ALA A 41 6.95 15.38 -28.45
N ALA A 42 6.44 14.54 -29.34
CA ALA A 42 5.10 14.72 -29.89
C ALA A 42 4.01 14.47 -28.82
N ALA A 43 4.16 13.41 -28.02
CA ALA A 43 3.20 13.07 -26.97
C ALA A 43 3.12 14.17 -25.89
N THR A 44 4.27 14.68 -25.42
CA THR A 44 4.34 15.80 -24.47
C THR A 44 3.72 17.06 -25.05
N ASN A 45 4.07 17.45 -26.27
CA ASN A 45 3.51 18.66 -26.90
C ASN A 45 1.98 18.56 -27.06
N TRP A 46 1.47 17.39 -27.45
CA TRP A 46 0.03 17.16 -27.51
C TRP A 46 -0.62 17.29 -26.13
N TYR A 47 -0.03 16.67 -25.11
CA TYR A 47 -0.55 16.70 -23.74
C TYR A 47 -0.57 18.12 -23.16
N GLU A 48 0.52 18.88 -23.30
CA GLU A 48 0.61 20.27 -22.86
C GLU A 48 -0.40 21.17 -23.57
N LYS A 49 -0.69 20.94 -24.85
CA LYS A 49 -1.77 21.64 -25.56
C LYS A 49 -3.15 21.35 -24.97
N GLN A 50 -3.41 20.11 -24.55
CA GLN A 50 -4.69 19.75 -23.92
C GLN A 50 -4.82 20.40 -22.53
N LEU A 51 -3.72 20.47 -21.77
CA LEU A 51 -3.66 21.19 -20.50
C LEU A 51 -3.94 22.67 -20.69
N ALA A 52 -3.25 23.33 -21.62
CA ALA A 52 -3.41 24.77 -21.87
C ALA A 52 -4.79 25.15 -22.43
N SER A 53 -5.53 24.17 -22.96
CA SER A 53 -6.88 24.35 -23.49
C SER A 53 -7.97 24.06 -22.45
N ASP A 54 -7.58 23.80 -21.19
CA ASP A 54 -8.47 23.45 -20.06
C ASP A 54 -9.44 22.31 -20.37
N VAL A 55 -9.05 21.40 -21.28
CA VAL A 55 -9.92 20.33 -21.78
C VAL A 55 -10.21 19.32 -20.66
N PHE A 56 -9.35 19.22 -19.65
CA PHE A 56 -9.52 18.33 -18.51
C PHE A 56 -10.49 18.89 -17.44
N ASP A 57 -10.56 20.21 -17.23
CA ASP A 57 -11.19 20.80 -16.06
C ASP A 57 -12.65 21.22 -16.33
N LYS A 58 -13.59 20.31 -16.07
CA LYS A 58 -15.04 20.56 -16.24
C LYS A 58 -15.80 20.74 -14.92
N THR A 59 -15.18 20.52 -13.79
CA THR A 59 -15.83 20.62 -12.48
C THR A 59 -15.56 21.98 -11.84
N LEU A 60 -16.51 22.47 -11.04
CA LEU A 60 -16.39 23.75 -10.33
C LEU A 60 -15.43 23.69 -9.14
N ASP A 61 -15.05 22.49 -8.69
CA ASP A 61 -14.12 22.27 -7.58
C ASP A 61 -12.65 22.15 -8.04
N GLY A 62 -12.40 22.33 -9.35
CA GLY A 62 -11.05 22.25 -9.93
C GLY A 62 -10.47 20.84 -9.98
N LYS A 63 -11.27 19.81 -9.74
CA LYS A 63 -10.84 18.41 -9.76
C LYS A 63 -11.12 17.78 -11.13
N SER A 64 -10.07 17.32 -11.80
CA SER A 64 -10.25 16.51 -13.01
C SER A 64 -9.79 15.06 -12.82
N PRO A 65 -10.70 14.16 -12.41
CA PRO A 65 -10.44 12.72 -12.41
C PRO A 65 -9.99 12.17 -13.78
N ALA A 66 -10.45 12.79 -14.88
CA ALA A 66 -10.08 12.41 -16.25
C ALA A 66 -8.61 12.72 -16.58
N LYS A 67 -7.95 13.59 -15.80
CA LYS A 67 -6.55 13.96 -15.95
C LYS A 67 -5.60 12.92 -15.37
N VAL A 68 -6.01 12.26 -14.29
CA VAL A 68 -5.17 11.32 -13.51
C VAL A 68 -4.53 10.22 -14.38
N PRO A 69 -5.25 9.53 -15.30
CA PRO A 69 -4.62 8.54 -16.17
C PRO A 69 -3.45 9.09 -17.01
N PHE A 70 -3.61 10.30 -17.57
CA PHE A 70 -2.60 10.93 -18.43
C PHE A 70 -1.44 11.48 -17.61
N GLU A 71 -1.72 12.11 -16.46
CA GLU A 71 -0.67 12.56 -15.54
C GLU A 71 0.14 11.41 -14.98
N SER A 72 -0.49 10.28 -14.66
CA SER A 72 0.23 9.11 -14.13
C SER A 72 1.24 8.57 -15.15
N ALA A 73 0.83 8.41 -16.41
CA ALA A 73 1.72 8.01 -17.50
C ALA A 73 2.83 9.04 -17.73
N TYR A 74 2.50 10.33 -17.70
CA TYR A 74 3.49 11.39 -17.92
C TYR A 74 4.51 11.48 -16.79
N ILE A 75 4.07 11.44 -15.52
CA ILE A 75 4.92 11.33 -14.33
C ILE A 75 5.88 10.14 -14.49
N MET A 76 5.37 8.95 -14.82
CA MET A 76 6.20 7.77 -14.99
C MET A 76 7.19 7.88 -16.15
N SER A 77 6.88 8.66 -17.19
CA SER A 77 7.84 8.95 -18.28
C SER A 77 8.98 9.88 -17.81
N LEU A 78 8.69 10.80 -16.89
CA LEU A 78 9.62 11.83 -16.40
C LEU A 78 10.45 11.38 -15.21
N ILE A 79 10.00 10.39 -14.44
CA ILE A 79 10.51 10.11 -13.09
C ILE A 79 12.03 9.88 -12.98
N ASN A 80 12.68 9.47 -14.06
CA ASN A 80 14.13 9.33 -14.14
C ASN A 80 14.81 10.50 -14.86
N SER A 81 14.18 11.07 -15.89
CA SER A 81 14.78 12.10 -16.76
C SER A 81 14.61 13.53 -16.24
N ASP A 82 13.47 13.80 -15.61
CA ASP A 82 13.14 15.07 -14.95
C ASP A 82 12.30 14.80 -13.68
N PRO A 83 12.96 14.36 -12.58
CA PRO A 83 12.26 14.07 -11.33
C PRO A 83 11.58 15.30 -10.71
N ALA A 84 12.09 16.51 -10.98
CA ALA A 84 11.52 17.74 -10.46
C ALA A 84 10.18 18.06 -11.13
N ALA A 85 10.08 17.88 -12.46
CA ALA A 85 8.81 18.00 -13.16
C ALA A 85 7.81 16.93 -12.71
N ALA A 86 8.24 15.67 -12.55
CA ALA A 86 7.40 14.60 -12.03
C ALA A 86 6.81 14.93 -10.64
N GLU A 87 7.65 15.44 -9.74
CA GLU A 87 7.26 15.90 -8.40
C GLU A 87 6.28 17.07 -8.46
N GLN A 88 6.53 18.06 -9.33
CA GLN A 88 5.64 19.19 -9.51
C GLN A 88 4.25 18.76 -10.02
N ILE A 89 4.19 17.86 -10.99
CA ILE A 89 2.91 17.35 -11.53
C ILE A 89 2.15 16.61 -10.43
N MET A 90 2.81 15.71 -9.69
CA MET A 90 2.18 14.97 -8.59
C MET A 90 1.67 15.91 -7.48
N ASN A 91 2.40 17.00 -7.19
CA ASN A 91 1.96 18.00 -6.21
C ASN A 91 0.78 18.86 -6.70
N ASN A 92 0.64 19.04 -8.01
CA ASN A 92 -0.50 19.76 -8.61
C ASN A 92 -1.79 18.92 -8.61
N LEU A 93 -1.69 17.59 -8.46
CA LEU A 93 -2.87 16.76 -8.20
C LEU A 93 -3.46 17.09 -6.81
N PRO A 94 -4.79 17.30 -6.72
CA PRO A 94 -5.49 17.37 -5.44
C PRO A 94 -5.16 16.15 -4.57
N PRO A 95 -4.96 16.30 -3.24
CA PRO A 95 -4.58 15.18 -2.36
C PRO A 95 -5.47 13.95 -2.49
N ASP A 96 -6.78 14.12 -2.63
CA ASP A 96 -7.74 13.03 -2.81
C ASP A 96 -7.65 12.31 -4.16
N LEU A 97 -7.02 12.94 -5.16
CA LEU A 97 -6.73 12.33 -6.46
C LEU A 97 -5.31 11.73 -6.53
N ARG A 98 -4.39 12.07 -5.62
CA ARG A 98 -3.05 11.47 -5.58
C ARG A 98 -3.09 9.97 -5.30
N GLY A 99 -4.00 9.51 -4.44
CA GLY A 99 -4.21 8.07 -4.21
C GLY A 99 -4.57 7.31 -5.48
N ARG A 100 -5.26 7.95 -6.42
CA ARG A 100 -5.65 7.36 -7.71
C ARG A 100 -4.51 7.26 -8.72
N PHE A 101 -3.33 7.79 -8.42
CA PHE A 101 -2.13 7.53 -9.21
C PHE A 101 -1.83 6.02 -9.27
N GLY A 102 -2.10 5.29 -8.18
CA GLY A 102 -1.92 3.84 -8.10
C GLY A 102 -2.75 3.07 -9.12
N ASP A 103 -3.99 3.53 -9.39
CA ASP A 103 -4.92 2.92 -10.34
C ASP A 103 -4.31 2.76 -11.76
N TYR A 104 -3.30 3.57 -12.10
CA TYR A 104 -2.70 3.63 -13.43
C TYR A 104 -1.21 3.25 -13.45
N VAL A 105 -0.61 2.96 -12.31
CA VAL A 105 0.80 2.56 -12.18
C VAL A 105 0.87 1.15 -11.59
N ASP A 106 0.37 0.20 -12.38
CA ASP A 106 0.35 -1.21 -12.00
C ASP A 106 1.72 -1.88 -12.24
N VAL A 107 2.21 -1.84 -13.48
CA VAL A 107 3.48 -2.48 -13.85
C VAL A 107 4.62 -1.46 -13.76
N VAL A 108 5.48 -1.61 -12.73
CA VAL A 108 6.63 -0.72 -12.51
C VAL A 108 7.92 -1.33 -13.08
N PRO A 109 8.51 -0.75 -14.15
CA PRO A 109 9.78 -1.19 -14.70
C PRO A 109 10.90 -1.11 -13.65
N LYS A 110 11.82 -2.07 -13.66
CA LYS A 110 12.86 -2.22 -12.63
C LYS A 110 13.69 -0.94 -12.45
N GLU A 111 14.01 -0.28 -13.55
CA GLU A 111 14.79 0.96 -13.62
C GLU A 111 14.05 2.19 -13.08
N LYS A 112 12.74 2.11 -12.81
CA LYS A 112 11.92 3.21 -12.27
C LYS A 112 11.53 3.03 -10.80
N ARG A 113 11.72 1.84 -10.23
CA ARG A 113 11.21 1.47 -8.90
C ARG A 113 11.69 2.40 -7.78
N GLN A 114 13.00 2.64 -7.69
CA GLN A 114 13.55 3.53 -6.67
C GLN A 114 13.04 4.97 -6.86
N SER A 115 13.09 5.50 -8.08
CA SER A 115 12.61 6.85 -8.37
C SER A 115 11.12 7.02 -8.09
N LEU A 116 10.33 5.95 -8.26
CA LEU A 116 8.93 5.90 -7.84
C LEU A 116 8.78 6.05 -6.33
N VAL A 117 9.51 5.27 -5.53
CA VAL A 117 9.46 5.42 -4.07
C VAL A 117 9.92 6.81 -3.63
N ASP A 118 10.98 7.34 -4.24
CA ASP A 118 11.51 8.66 -3.89
C ASP A 118 10.52 9.79 -4.23
N LEU A 119 9.80 9.70 -5.35
CA LEU A 119 8.71 10.61 -5.69
C LEU A 119 7.60 10.52 -4.65
N LEU A 120 7.07 9.31 -4.42
CA LEU A 120 5.95 9.07 -3.53
C LEU A 120 6.22 9.55 -2.10
N ARG A 121 7.44 9.30 -1.58
CA ARG A 121 7.87 9.73 -0.25
C ARG A 121 7.85 11.26 -0.07
N LYS A 122 8.04 12.02 -1.14
CA LYS A 122 8.01 13.49 -1.12
C LYS A 122 6.62 14.08 -1.28
N THR A 123 5.73 13.37 -1.98
CA THR A 123 4.45 13.92 -2.42
C THR A 123 3.26 13.42 -1.61
N MET A 124 3.44 12.39 -0.78
CA MET A 124 2.36 11.73 -0.06
C MET A 124 2.79 11.32 1.37
N PRO A 125 1.85 11.26 2.33
CA PRO A 125 2.09 10.62 3.62
C PRO A 125 2.51 9.15 3.47
N THR A 126 3.33 8.66 4.41
CA THR A 126 3.85 7.28 4.41
C THR A 126 2.78 6.22 4.28
N GLU A 127 1.69 6.33 5.02
CA GLU A 127 0.60 5.36 5.00
C GLU A 127 -0.04 5.28 3.60
N GLU A 128 -0.30 6.42 2.97
CA GLU A 128 -0.98 6.49 1.67
C GLU A 128 -0.12 5.92 0.55
N TYR A 129 1.18 6.26 0.48
CA TYR A 129 1.99 5.73 -0.61
C TYR A 129 2.42 4.28 -0.39
N VAL A 130 2.57 3.83 0.86
CA VAL A 130 2.82 2.41 1.13
C VAL A 130 1.62 1.59 0.67
N ALA A 131 0.39 2.06 0.90
CA ALA A 131 -0.81 1.44 0.35
C ALA A 131 -0.77 1.39 -1.19
N LEU A 132 -0.36 2.47 -1.84
CA LEU A 132 -0.20 2.52 -3.30
C LEU A 132 0.81 1.49 -3.83
N LEU A 133 1.98 1.37 -3.18
CA LEU A 133 3.01 0.41 -3.60
C LEU A 133 2.49 -1.04 -3.59
N ARG A 134 1.61 -1.40 -2.64
CA ARG A 134 1.02 -2.74 -2.54
C ARG A 134 0.18 -3.13 -3.75
N GLU A 135 -0.57 -2.16 -4.27
CA GLU A 135 -1.48 -2.36 -5.39
C GLU A 135 -0.74 -2.50 -6.73
N THR A 136 0.58 -2.31 -6.76
CA THR A 136 1.35 -2.63 -7.96
C THR A 136 1.44 -4.14 -8.13
N SER A 137 1.29 -4.61 -9.37
CA SER A 137 1.47 -6.02 -9.74
C SER A 137 2.73 -6.66 -9.16
N VAL A 138 3.83 -5.90 -9.08
CA VAL A 138 5.10 -6.43 -8.55
C VAL A 138 4.97 -6.84 -7.08
N PHE A 139 4.26 -6.06 -6.28
CA PHE A 139 3.98 -6.43 -4.89
C PHE A 139 2.87 -7.48 -4.83
N GLU A 140 1.78 -7.34 -5.59
CA GLU A 140 0.70 -8.33 -5.62
C GLU A 140 1.22 -9.76 -5.88
N TYR A 141 2.06 -9.95 -6.91
CA TYR A 141 2.60 -11.26 -7.28
C TYR A 141 3.62 -11.83 -6.29
N ASN A 142 4.33 -10.98 -5.53
CA ASN A 142 5.43 -11.42 -4.65
C ASN A 142 5.06 -11.47 -3.17
N PHE A 143 3.91 -10.92 -2.80
CA PHE A 143 3.50 -10.83 -1.40
C PHE A 143 2.19 -11.57 -1.10
N ARG A 144 1.27 -11.72 -2.06
CA ARG A 144 0.03 -12.47 -1.81
C ARG A 144 0.30 -13.95 -1.51
N GLY A 145 -0.20 -14.41 -0.36
CA GLY A 145 -0.01 -15.79 0.12
C GLY A 145 -0.70 -16.90 -0.70
N GLU A 146 -1.42 -16.56 -1.76
CA GLU A 146 -1.95 -17.54 -2.74
C GLU A 146 -0.87 -17.99 -3.74
N TYR A 147 0.15 -17.17 -3.95
CA TYR A 147 1.35 -17.53 -4.68
C TYR A 147 2.34 -18.03 -3.63
N ASP A 148 2.93 -19.22 -3.81
CA ASP A 148 4.04 -19.72 -2.99
C ASP A 148 5.23 -18.74 -3.08
N SER A 149 5.12 -17.60 -2.41
CA SER A 149 6.04 -16.49 -2.56
C SER A 149 7.31 -16.87 -1.86
N ASP A 150 8.35 -17.09 -2.65
CA ASP A 150 9.70 -17.32 -2.14
C ASP A 150 10.15 -16.09 -1.32
N PRO A 151 10.52 -16.24 -0.03
CA PRO A 151 11.00 -15.13 0.79
C PRO A 151 12.18 -14.38 0.16
N ASP A 152 13.05 -15.08 -0.58
CA ASP A 152 14.18 -14.45 -1.29
C ASP A 152 13.70 -13.60 -2.47
N SER A 153 12.59 -13.96 -3.11
CA SER A 153 11.94 -13.11 -4.13
C SER A 153 11.38 -11.83 -3.50
N ALA A 154 10.59 -11.97 -2.42
CA ALA A 154 10.01 -10.82 -1.71
C ALA A 154 11.11 -9.85 -1.23
N LYS A 155 12.19 -10.38 -0.66
CA LYS A 155 13.36 -9.58 -0.24
C LYS A 155 13.98 -8.81 -1.40
N ARG A 156 14.26 -9.48 -2.53
CA ARG A 156 14.81 -8.84 -3.73
C ARG A 156 13.90 -7.76 -4.30
N ILE A 157 12.58 -7.95 -4.23
CA ILE A 157 11.61 -6.94 -4.65
C ILE A 157 11.71 -5.71 -3.75
N LEU A 158 11.64 -5.88 -2.43
CA LEU A 158 11.78 -4.78 -1.47
C LEU A 158 13.09 -4.02 -1.69
N ASP A 159 14.21 -4.74 -1.86
CA ASP A 159 15.51 -4.13 -2.15
C ASP A 159 15.49 -3.34 -3.47
N SER A 160 14.80 -3.83 -4.50
CA SER A 160 14.73 -3.16 -5.81
C SER A 160 13.91 -1.86 -5.80
N PHE A 161 13.00 -1.71 -4.85
CA PHE A 161 12.28 -0.46 -4.61
C PHE A 161 13.03 0.47 -3.65
N ALA A 162 14.15 0.02 -3.05
CA ALA A 162 14.91 0.76 -2.06
C ALA A 162 14.04 1.27 -0.89
N VAL A 163 13.08 0.44 -0.45
CA VAL A 163 12.22 0.80 0.68
C VAL A 163 13.03 0.89 1.97
N SER A 164 12.68 1.86 2.82
CA SER A 164 13.31 2.03 4.13
C SER A 164 12.93 0.88 5.09
N PRO A 165 13.65 0.66 6.20
CA PRO A 165 13.29 -0.36 7.18
C PRO A 165 11.86 -0.18 7.76
N ALA A 166 11.42 1.06 7.93
CA ALA A 166 10.07 1.38 8.39
C ALA A 166 9.02 1.04 7.32
N GLU A 167 9.27 1.42 6.06
CA GLU A 167 8.41 1.06 4.92
C GLU A 167 8.32 -0.45 4.73
N ARG A 168 9.44 -1.16 4.84
CA ARG A 168 9.50 -2.62 4.78
C ARG A 168 8.65 -3.27 5.88
N THR A 169 8.77 -2.78 7.11
CA THR A 169 7.96 -3.27 8.23
C THR A 169 6.48 -3.01 7.98
N ALA A 170 6.11 -1.83 7.48
CA ALA A 170 4.73 -1.51 7.12
C ALA A 170 4.20 -2.45 6.02
N LEU A 171 4.98 -2.66 4.95
CA LEU A 171 4.66 -3.56 3.82
C LEU A 171 4.42 -5.00 4.30
N LEU A 172 5.31 -5.54 5.13
CA LEU A 172 5.16 -6.89 5.69
C LEU A 172 4.02 -7.00 6.69
N ALA A 173 3.80 -5.97 7.52
CA ALA A 173 2.73 -5.95 8.51
C ALA A 173 1.34 -6.00 7.90
N ASP A 174 1.10 -5.24 6.83
CA ASP A 174 -0.22 -5.29 6.19
C ASP A 174 -0.40 -6.52 5.26
N GLN A 175 0.67 -7.10 4.69
CA GLN A 175 0.55 -8.43 4.06
C GLN A 175 0.10 -9.50 5.07
N PHE A 176 0.67 -9.47 6.28
CA PHE A 176 0.26 -10.39 7.34
C PHE A 176 -1.15 -10.05 7.86
N SER A 177 -1.54 -8.77 7.85
CA SER A 177 -2.91 -8.35 8.15
C SER A 177 -3.91 -8.91 7.15
N GLU A 178 -3.68 -8.83 5.84
CA GLU A 178 -4.58 -9.41 4.83
C GLU A 178 -4.80 -10.90 5.07
N PHE A 179 -3.72 -11.64 5.36
CA PHE A 179 -3.82 -13.03 5.77
C PHE A 179 -4.71 -13.18 7.03
N ALA A 180 -4.48 -12.37 8.05
CA ALA A 180 -5.25 -12.42 9.29
C ALA A 180 -6.72 -12.06 9.07
N GLU A 181 -7.04 -11.12 8.18
CA GLU A 181 -8.42 -10.81 7.77
C GLU A 181 -9.09 -12.02 7.14
N TYR A 182 -8.41 -12.69 6.21
CA TYR A 182 -8.91 -13.90 5.57
C TYR A 182 -9.16 -15.03 6.59
N ARG A 183 -8.27 -15.19 7.58
CA ARG A 183 -8.46 -16.19 8.65
C ARG A 183 -9.64 -15.83 9.55
N ALA A 184 -9.79 -14.56 9.91
CA ALA A 184 -10.96 -14.10 10.65
C ALA A 184 -12.27 -14.39 9.90
N MET A 185 -12.31 -14.19 8.58
CA MET A 185 -13.49 -14.55 7.77
C MET A 185 -13.80 -16.05 7.82
N ARG A 186 -12.77 -16.92 7.77
CA ARG A 186 -12.94 -18.38 7.89
C ARG A 186 -13.48 -18.79 9.25
N VAL A 187 -13.02 -18.15 10.32
CA VAL A 187 -13.50 -18.40 11.69
C VAL A 187 -14.96 -17.96 11.84
N SER A 188 -15.31 -16.77 11.32
CA SER A 188 -16.69 -16.27 11.29
C SER A 188 -17.64 -17.22 10.54
N GLY A 189 -17.13 -17.97 9.55
CA GLY A 189 -17.85 -19.02 8.83
C GLY A 189 -18.01 -20.36 9.57
N GLY A 190 -17.65 -20.43 10.86
CA GLY A 190 -17.75 -21.64 11.69
C GLY A 190 -16.47 -22.47 11.78
N GLY A 191 -15.32 -21.91 11.40
CA GLY A 191 -14.01 -22.50 11.65
C GLY A 191 -13.42 -22.08 13.01
N ASP A 192 -12.38 -22.78 13.47
CA ASP A 192 -11.64 -22.41 14.68
C ASP A 192 -10.38 -21.60 14.34
N PRO A 193 -9.97 -20.64 15.19
CA PRO A 193 -8.69 -19.96 15.05
C PRO A 193 -7.51 -20.94 15.21
N ARG A 194 -6.53 -20.85 14.31
CA ARG A 194 -5.41 -21.80 14.23
C ARG A 194 -4.07 -21.11 14.36
N ARG A 195 -3.37 -21.42 15.45
CA ARG A 195 -2.05 -20.85 15.75
C ARG A 195 -0.98 -21.22 14.71
N ASN A 196 -0.96 -22.46 14.25
CA ASN A 196 0.05 -22.93 13.29
C ASN A 196 0.03 -22.13 11.97
N GLU A 197 -1.13 -21.61 11.56
CA GLU A 197 -1.23 -20.78 10.35
C GLU A 197 -0.57 -19.40 10.54
N PHE A 198 -0.63 -18.84 11.75
CA PHE A 198 0.14 -17.64 12.12
C PHE A 198 1.63 -17.95 12.25
N ASP A 199 2.01 -19.13 12.76
CA ASP A 199 3.43 -19.53 12.86
C ASP A 199 4.08 -19.62 11.47
N GLU A 200 3.36 -20.14 10.47
CA GLU A 200 3.83 -20.24 9.08
C GLU A 200 4.06 -18.85 8.46
N ASN A 201 3.10 -17.93 8.58
CA ASN A 201 3.27 -16.57 8.08
C ASN A 201 4.37 -15.81 8.82
N ARG A 202 4.45 -15.96 10.15
CA ARG A 202 5.53 -15.33 10.93
C ARG A 202 6.89 -15.85 10.49
N LYS A 203 7.06 -17.15 10.24
CA LYS A 203 8.30 -17.72 9.68
C LYS A 203 8.63 -17.14 8.31
N TRP A 204 7.62 -16.96 7.46
CA TRP A 204 7.81 -16.32 6.16
C TRP A 204 8.30 -14.87 6.31
N VAL A 205 7.64 -14.06 7.15
CA VAL A 205 8.07 -12.68 7.42
C VAL A 205 9.48 -12.66 8.01
N GLN A 206 9.80 -13.55 8.94
CA GLN A 206 11.16 -13.69 9.50
C GLN A 206 12.20 -14.02 8.44
N ALA A 207 11.86 -14.83 7.44
CA ALA A 207 12.77 -15.15 6.34
C ALA A 207 13.00 -13.95 5.41
N VAL A 208 11.99 -13.08 5.21
CA VAL A 208 12.13 -11.85 4.42
C VAL A 208 12.89 -10.77 5.20
N ASP A 209 12.42 -10.44 6.40
CA ASP A 209 13.04 -9.48 7.32
C ASP A 209 12.77 -9.87 8.79
N PRO A 210 13.78 -10.44 9.48
CA PRO A 210 13.68 -10.78 10.89
C PRO A 210 13.28 -9.60 11.79
N SER A 211 13.71 -8.39 11.45
CA SER A 211 13.47 -7.20 12.29
C SER A 211 12.02 -6.72 12.25
N SER A 212 11.27 -7.06 11.20
CA SER A 212 9.86 -6.70 11.04
C SER A 212 8.89 -7.72 11.64
N ALA A 213 9.36 -8.94 11.93
CA ALA A 213 8.49 -10.07 12.27
C ALA A 213 7.59 -9.82 13.49
N ASP A 214 8.12 -9.22 14.56
CA ASP A 214 7.36 -8.97 15.78
C ASP A 214 6.26 -7.95 15.57
N ARG A 215 6.62 -6.78 15.04
CA ARG A 215 5.66 -5.73 14.72
C ARG A 215 4.59 -6.21 13.74
N ALA A 216 4.99 -6.92 12.67
CA ALA A 216 4.07 -7.46 11.68
C ALA A 216 3.10 -8.50 12.27
N THR A 217 3.59 -9.38 13.14
CA THR A 217 2.75 -10.35 13.85
C THR A 217 1.75 -9.63 14.77
N GLY A 218 2.19 -8.61 15.49
CA GLY A 218 1.31 -7.83 16.38
C GLY A 218 0.18 -7.14 15.61
N VAL A 219 0.50 -6.54 14.47
CA VAL A 219 -0.46 -5.90 13.57
C VAL A 219 -1.45 -6.94 13.01
N ALA A 220 -0.97 -8.10 12.58
CA ALA A 220 -1.84 -9.20 12.13
C ALA A 220 -2.81 -9.68 13.23
N LEU A 221 -2.35 -9.82 14.47
CA LEU A 221 -3.21 -10.20 15.60
C LEU A 221 -4.26 -9.14 15.93
N GLN A 222 -3.89 -7.86 15.89
CA GLN A 222 -4.83 -6.74 16.01
C GLN A 222 -5.90 -6.78 14.92
N THR A 223 -5.48 -7.02 13.67
CA THR A 223 -6.38 -7.12 12.52
C THR A 223 -7.36 -8.29 12.66
N PHE A 224 -6.86 -9.45 13.09
CA PHE A 224 -7.69 -10.62 13.39
C PHE A 224 -8.78 -10.30 14.42
N LEU A 225 -8.42 -9.64 15.54
CA LEU A 225 -9.38 -9.22 16.56
C LEU A 225 -10.44 -8.26 16.03
N LYS A 226 -10.01 -7.26 15.25
CA LYS A 226 -10.90 -6.23 14.70
C LYS A 226 -12.03 -6.83 13.86
N LYS A 227 -11.79 -7.96 13.19
CA LYS A 227 -12.78 -8.61 12.32
C LYS A 227 -13.77 -9.50 13.06
N LEU A 228 -13.36 -10.18 14.12
CA LEU A 228 -14.22 -11.13 14.84
C LEU A 228 -14.95 -10.51 16.03
N ASN A 229 -14.26 -9.68 16.82
CA ASN A 229 -14.83 -8.92 17.92
C ASN A 229 -15.65 -9.77 18.92
N ASP A 230 -15.10 -10.91 19.36
CA ASP A 230 -15.74 -11.81 20.31
C ASP A 230 -14.76 -12.29 21.42
N PRO A 231 -15.28 -12.80 22.56
CA PRO A 231 -14.44 -13.25 23.67
C PRO A 231 -13.45 -14.37 23.34
N GLU A 232 -13.81 -15.34 22.50
CA GLU A 232 -12.93 -16.47 22.14
C GLU A 232 -11.72 -15.97 21.34
N SER A 233 -11.95 -15.00 20.46
CA SER A 233 -10.89 -14.31 19.72
C SER A 233 -9.92 -13.55 20.65
N TYR A 234 -10.42 -12.93 21.72
CA TYR A 234 -9.56 -12.28 22.71
C TYR A 234 -8.63 -13.29 23.41
N ASP A 235 -9.18 -14.44 23.81
CA ASP A 235 -8.40 -15.51 24.45
C ASP A 235 -7.34 -16.07 23.51
N PHE A 236 -7.71 -16.32 22.25
CA PHE A 236 -6.79 -16.79 21.23
C PHE A 236 -5.64 -15.82 21.01
N VAL A 237 -5.92 -14.53 20.84
CA VAL A 237 -4.89 -13.52 20.54
C VAL A 237 -4.01 -13.23 21.74
N GLU A 238 -4.57 -13.11 22.95
CA GLU A 238 -3.77 -12.92 24.17
C GLU A 238 -2.81 -14.11 24.38
N LYS A 239 -3.34 -15.34 24.36
CA LYS A 239 -2.53 -16.54 24.47
C LYS A 239 -1.46 -16.58 23.38
N THR A 240 -1.85 -16.25 22.14
CA THR A 240 -0.94 -16.29 21.01
C THR A 240 0.21 -15.30 21.17
N ALA A 241 -0.07 -14.06 21.56
CA ALA A 241 0.93 -13.04 21.79
C ALA A 241 1.89 -13.44 22.94
N LEU A 242 1.36 -13.98 24.05
CA LEU A 242 2.16 -14.42 25.18
C LEU A 242 3.05 -15.63 24.83
N ASP A 243 2.55 -16.62 24.10
CA ASP A 243 3.34 -17.77 23.66
C ASP A 243 4.52 -17.33 22.74
N TYR A 244 4.32 -16.31 21.90
CA TYR A 244 5.41 -15.73 21.10
C TYR A 244 6.43 -14.96 21.97
N LEU A 245 5.96 -14.19 22.95
CA LEU A 245 6.84 -13.47 23.88
C LEU A 245 7.71 -14.46 24.69
N ASP A 246 7.10 -15.52 25.22
CA ASP A 246 7.78 -16.57 25.99
C ASP A 246 8.78 -17.37 25.14
N SER A 247 8.60 -17.40 23.82
CA SER A 247 9.54 -18.01 22.86
C SER A 247 10.59 -17.03 22.32
N GLY A 248 10.65 -15.80 22.84
CA GLY A 248 11.71 -14.83 22.57
C GLY A 248 11.37 -13.73 21.57
N ALA A 249 10.08 -13.53 21.22
CA ALA A 249 9.67 -12.32 20.50
C ALA A 249 9.90 -11.07 21.36
N GLY A 250 10.17 -9.93 20.72
CA GLY A 250 10.37 -8.64 21.38
C GLY A 250 9.07 -7.88 21.68
N ASP A 251 9.22 -6.76 22.40
CA ASP A 251 8.12 -5.89 22.84
C ASP A 251 7.26 -5.37 21.68
N GLU A 252 7.84 -5.19 20.49
CA GLU A 252 7.18 -4.73 19.25
C GLU A 252 5.94 -5.57 18.86
N LEU A 253 5.89 -6.83 19.29
CA LEU A 253 4.73 -7.72 19.10
C LEU A 253 3.47 -7.20 19.80
N LEU A 254 3.61 -6.60 20.98
CA LEU A 254 2.47 -6.23 21.83
C LEU A 254 1.95 -4.83 21.52
N ILE A 255 2.78 -3.96 20.95
CA ILE A 255 2.47 -2.55 20.73
C ILE A 255 1.18 -2.37 19.89
N PRO A 256 0.97 -3.03 18.74
CA PRO A 256 -0.23 -2.81 17.91
C PRO A 256 -1.53 -3.11 18.65
N LEU A 257 -1.56 -4.19 19.44
CA LEU A 257 -2.72 -4.56 20.25
C LEU A 257 -3.03 -3.49 21.29
N ILE A 258 -2.01 -3.03 22.02
CA ILE A 258 -2.16 -2.04 23.10
C ILE A 258 -2.56 -0.67 22.55
N GLU A 259 -1.87 -0.18 21.52
CA GLU A 259 -2.19 1.09 20.89
C GLU A 259 -3.58 1.06 20.25
N GLY A 260 -3.95 -0.08 19.65
CA GLY A 260 -5.25 -0.27 19.06
C GLY A 260 -6.39 -0.24 20.08
N THR A 261 -6.14 -0.72 21.30
CA THR A 261 -7.09 -0.61 22.41
C THR A 261 -7.18 0.82 22.92
N ALA A 262 -6.04 1.51 23.05
CA ALA A 262 -5.98 2.88 23.54
C ALA A 262 -6.71 3.87 22.61
N ASN A 263 -6.56 3.73 21.30
CA ASN A 263 -7.18 4.60 20.31
C ASN A 263 -8.57 4.13 19.81
N GLY A 264 -9.06 2.99 20.32
CA GLY A 264 -10.35 2.41 19.94
C GLY A 264 -10.41 1.79 18.53
N SER A 265 -9.27 1.55 17.88
CA SER A 265 -9.21 0.88 16.57
C SER A 265 -9.37 -0.65 16.65
N ASN A 266 -9.28 -1.23 17.84
CA ASN A 266 -9.67 -2.61 18.13
C ASN A 266 -10.59 -2.68 19.36
N THR A 267 -11.17 -3.85 19.60
CA THR A 267 -12.12 -4.10 20.71
C THR A 267 -11.54 -4.90 21.85
N PHE A 268 -10.21 -5.06 21.89
CA PHE A 268 -9.54 -5.83 22.92
C PHE A 268 -9.75 -5.17 24.30
N PRO A 269 -10.14 -5.92 25.35
CA PRO A 269 -10.50 -5.33 26.64
C PRO A 269 -9.33 -4.54 27.28
N LYS A 270 -9.60 -3.32 27.74
CA LYS A 270 -8.59 -2.43 28.37
C LYS A 270 -7.79 -3.10 29.48
N ASP A 271 -8.42 -3.90 30.33
CA ASP A 271 -7.70 -4.56 31.43
C ASP A 271 -6.75 -5.66 30.95
N ARG A 272 -7.10 -6.37 29.86
CA ARG A 272 -6.19 -7.32 29.21
C ARG A 272 -5.05 -6.59 28.52
N ALA A 273 -5.34 -5.47 27.84
CA ALA A 273 -4.31 -4.61 27.25
C ALA A 273 -3.32 -4.08 28.29
N ARG A 274 -3.79 -3.69 29.48
CA ARG A 274 -2.91 -3.34 30.63
C ARG A 274 -2.08 -4.53 31.08
N GLY A 275 -2.66 -5.73 31.12
CA GLY A 275 -1.94 -6.98 31.40
C GLY A 275 -0.78 -7.21 30.43
N LEU A 276 -1.02 -7.05 29.13
CA LEU A 276 0.00 -7.13 28.08
C LEU A 276 1.05 -6.01 28.20
N ALA A 277 0.63 -4.77 28.45
CA ALA A 277 1.56 -3.65 28.61
C ALA A 277 2.55 -3.88 29.77
N ASN A 278 2.12 -4.53 30.86
CA ASN A 278 3.01 -4.89 31.96
C ASN A 278 4.07 -5.95 31.60
N LYS A 279 3.94 -6.64 30.48
CA LYS A 279 4.93 -7.59 29.96
C LYS A 279 6.04 -6.92 29.14
N ILE A 280 5.87 -5.66 28.76
CA ILE A 280 6.88 -4.90 28.02
C ILE A 280 8.11 -4.71 28.89
N THR A 281 9.27 -5.07 28.32
CA THR A 281 10.57 -5.02 29.00
C THR A 281 11.13 -3.60 29.07
N ASP A 282 10.93 -2.79 28.03
CA ASP A 282 11.29 -1.37 28.04
C ASP A 282 10.36 -0.58 28.98
N VAL A 283 10.93 -0.11 30.09
CA VAL A 283 10.21 0.62 31.14
C VAL A 283 9.60 1.93 30.63
N THR A 284 10.30 2.64 29.74
CA THR A 284 9.84 3.92 29.19
C THR A 284 8.65 3.68 28.27
N LEU A 285 8.79 2.73 27.34
CA LEU A 285 7.72 2.36 26.42
C LEU A 285 6.48 1.83 27.16
N ARG A 286 6.69 0.96 28.16
CA ARG A 286 5.62 0.45 29.02
C ARG A 286 4.82 1.57 29.66
N ASN A 287 5.50 2.55 30.28
CA ASN A 287 4.83 3.65 30.96
C ASN A 287 4.04 4.51 29.97
N GLN A 288 4.59 4.79 28.78
CA GLN A 288 3.88 5.52 27.73
C GLN A 288 2.61 4.79 27.28
N LEU A 289 2.68 3.48 27.09
CA LEU A 289 1.52 2.68 26.65
C LEU A 289 0.46 2.54 27.75
N LEU A 290 0.87 2.40 29.02
CA LEU A 290 -0.05 2.42 30.15
C LEU A 290 -0.77 3.76 30.31
N GLU A 291 -0.07 4.88 30.06
CA GLU A 291 -0.67 6.21 30.06
C GLU A 291 -1.75 6.33 28.98
N LYS A 292 -1.48 5.87 27.76
CA LYS A 292 -2.46 5.86 26.66
C LYS A 292 -3.73 5.03 26.95
N LEU A 293 -3.65 4.04 27.85
CA LEU A 293 -4.78 3.15 28.18
C LEU A 293 -5.74 3.73 29.25
N ASN A 294 -5.32 4.77 29.96
CA ASN A 294 -6.13 5.44 30.99
C ASN A 294 -7.22 6.29 30.36
#